data_AF-C6I0A1-F1
#
_entry.id   AF-C6I0A1-F1
#
_cell.length_a   1.000
_cell.length_b   1.000
_cell.length_c   1.000
_cell.angle_alpha   90.00
_cell.angle_beta   90.00
_cell.angle_gamma   90.00
#
_symmetry.space_group_name_H-M   'P 1'
#
loop_
_entity.id
_entity.type
_entity.pdbx_description
1 polymer ?
#
loop_
_entity_poly.entity_id
_entity_poly.type
_entity_poly.pdbx_seq_one_letter_code
_entity_poly.pdbx_strand_id
1 'polypeptide(L)' 'MPRVCTETLEFQVNDMPFNLSAKPIVILKDLPVFRCENCGKYAIEDPVMEKFGFLIGE' A
#
# COMPACT_ATOMS: atom_id res chain seq x y z
N MET A 1 -0.40 14.67 16.85
CA MET A 1 0.37 15.11 15.66
C MET A 1 0.82 13.87 14.90
N PRO A 2 0.31 13.59 13.69
CA PRO A 2 0.89 12.54 12.87
C PRO A 2 2.36 12.91 12.61
N ARG A 3 3.30 12.03 12.98
CA ARG A 3 4.71 12.17 12.59
C ARG A 3 4.78 11.97 11.07
N VAL A 4 4.72 13.07 10.33
CA VAL A 4 5.10 13.11 8.92
C VAL A 4 6.59 12.87 8.88
N CYS A 5 7.00 11.81 8.20
CA CYS A 5 8.41 11.52 7.99
C CYS A 5 8.86 12.29 6.74
N THR A 6 9.89 13.12 6.88
CA THR A 6 10.52 13.89 5.78
C THR A 6 11.64 13.11 5.08
N GLU A 7 11.78 11.83 5.41
CA GLU A 7 12.82 10.94 4.92
C GLU A 7 12.50 10.42 3.52
N THR A 8 13.55 9.94 2.83
CA THR A 8 13.44 9.37 1.49
C THR A 8 12.51 8.15 1.49
N LEU A 9 11.63 8.13 0.49
CA LEU A 9 10.77 7.00 0.18
C LEU A 9 11.46 6.14 -0.88
N GLU A 10 11.68 4.88 -0.57
CA GLU A 10 12.23 3.91 -1.52
C GLU A 10 11.09 3.16 -2.22
N PHE A 11 11.15 3.09 -3.55
CA PHE A 11 10.22 2.29 -4.33
C PHE A 11 10.51 0.79 -4.16
N GLN A 12 9.49 0.01 -3.85
CA GLN A 12 9.56 -1.44 -3.70
C GLN A 12 8.33 -2.11 -4.32
N VAL A 13 8.49 -3.35 -4.75
CA VAL A 13 7.39 -4.20 -5.22
C VAL A 13 7.22 -5.32 -4.21
N ASN A 14 6.06 -5.36 -3.53
CA ASN A 14 5.83 -6.29 -2.41
C ASN A 14 4.44 -6.92 -2.48
N ASP A 15 4.32 -8.13 -1.92
CA ASP A 15 3.03 -8.76 -1.69
C ASP A 15 2.42 -8.21 -0.39
N MET A 16 1.19 -7.69 -0.43
CA MET A 16 0.54 -7.10 0.74
C MET A 16 -0.86 -7.67 0.99
N PRO A 17 -1.20 -8.02 2.25
CA PRO A 17 -2.54 -8.46 2.62
C PRO A 17 -3.49 -7.27 2.82
N PHE A 18 -4.65 -7.32 2.18
CA PHE A 18 -5.75 -6.37 2.34
C PHE A 18 -6.96 -7.05 2.95
N ASN A 19 -7.54 -6.40 3.96
CA ASN A 19 -8.75 -6.88 4.61
C ASN A 19 -9.96 -6.20 3.95
N LEU A 20 -10.68 -6.92 3.11
CA LEU A 20 -12.00 -6.52 2.67
C LEU A 20 -12.98 -6.90 3.77
N SER A 21 -13.80 -5.94 4.15
CA SER A 21 -14.68 -5.91 5.34
C SER A 21 -15.57 -7.14 5.57
N ALA A 22 -15.68 -8.05 4.60
CA ALA A 22 -16.16 -9.41 4.77
C ALA A 22 -15.14 -10.38 4.13
N LYS A 23 -14.66 -11.35 4.91
CA LYS A 23 -13.74 -12.44 4.50
C LYS A 23 -13.93 -12.83 3.02
N PRO A 24 -12.86 -12.97 2.22
CA PRO A 24 -11.48 -13.32 2.61
C PRO A 24 -10.48 -12.15 2.70
N ILE A 25 -9.35 -12.38 3.40
CA ILE A 25 -8.14 -11.53 3.25
C ILE A 25 -7.62 -11.75 1.83
N VAL A 26 -7.49 -10.67 1.06
CA VAL A 26 -6.94 -10.71 -0.30
C VAL A 26 -5.47 -10.38 -0.23
N ILE A 27 -4.61 -11.25 -0.75
CA ILE A 27 -3.18 -10.95 -0.91
C ILE A 27 -3.00 -10.38 -2.31
N LEU A 28 -2.63 -9.10 -2.39
CA LEU A 28 -2.20 -8.51 -3.64
C LEU A 28 -0.74 -8.84 -3.85
N LYS A 29 -0.44 -9.35 -5.04
CA LYS A 29 0.92 -9.63 -5.45
C LYS A 29 1.50 -8.48 -6.25
N ASP A 30 2.82 -8.34 -6.18
CA ASP A 30 3.57 -7.38 -6.99
C ASP A 30 3.05 -5.93 -6.85
N LEU A 31 2.69 -5.52 -5.63
CA LEU A 31 2.16 -4.19 -5.38
C LEU A 31 3.30 -3.17 -5.34
N PRO A 32 3.32 -2.18 -6.26
CA PRO A 32 4.26 -1.07 -6.19
C PRO A 32 3.92 -0.18 -5.01
N VAL A 33 4.86 -0.05 -4.08
CA VAL A 33 4.74 0.73 -2.85
C VAL A 33 5.99 1.53 -2.58
N PHE A 34 5.84 2.63 -1.87
CA PHE A 34 6.95 3.42 -1.34
C PHE A 34 7.15 3.11 0.13
N ARG A 35 8.31 2.59 0.52
CA ARG A 35 8.65 2.32 1.91
C ARG A 35 9.55 3.43 2.44
N CYS A 36 9.18 4.00 3.59
CA CYS A 36 10.07 4.89 4.32
C CYS A 36 11.13 4.04 5.04
N GLU A 37 12.41 4.29 4.76
CA GLU A 37 13.51 3.53 5.36
C GLU A 37 13.61 3.74 6.89
N ASN A 38 13.28 4.94 7.37
CA ASN A 38 13.44 5.29 8.78
C ASN A 38 12.33 4.73 9.69
N CYS A 39 11.06 4.79 9.25
CA CYS A 39 9.93 4.37 10.09
C CYS A 39 9.25 3.07 9.63
N GLY A 40 9.63 2.52 8.47
CA GLY A 40 9.08 1.29 7.92
C GLY A 40 7.63 1.39 7.43
N LYS A 41 7.06 2.59 7.34
CA LYS A 41 5.72 2.82 6.80
C LYS A 41 5.70 2.70 5.29
N TYR A 42 4.58 2.24 4.76
CA TYR A 42 4.29 2.17 3.33
C TYR A 42 3.40 3.34 2.91
N ALA A 43 3.64 3.86 1.72
CA ALA A 43 2.79 4.78 0.98
C ALA A 43 2.47 4.14 -0.37
N ILE A 44 1.22 4.28 -0.81
CA ILE A 44 0.73 3.77 -2.09
C ILE A 44 0.24 4.99 -2.87
N GLU A 45 0.61 5.09 -4.14
CA GLU A 45 0.18 6.21 -4.97
C GLU A 45 -1.30 6.08 -5.36
N ASP A 46 -1.98 7.21 -5.55
CA ASP A 46 -3.39 7.26 -5.91
C ASP A 46 -3.76 6.41 -7.15
N PRO A 47 -2.97 6.38 -8.25
CA PRO A 47 -3.29 5.53 -9.40
C PRO A 47 -3.26 4.03 -9.09
N VAL A 48 -2.42 3.62 -8.14
CA VAL A 48 -2.33 2.22 -7.70
C VAL A 48 -3.54 1.88 -6.83
N MET A 49 -3.97 2.80 -5.97
CA MET A 49 -5.18 2.67 -5.16
C MET A 49 -6.46 2.65 -6.01
N GLU A 50 -6.56 3.47 -7.07
CA GLU A 50 -7.70 3.47 -7.98
C GLU A 50 -7.82 2.15 -8.72
N LYS A 51 -6.70 1.63 -9.24
CA LYS A 51 -6.65 0.31 -9.88
C LYS A 51 -7.04 -0.80 -8.90
N PHE A 52 -6.64 -0.68 -7.63
CA PHE A 52 -7.06 -1.61 -6.59
C PHE A 52 -8.57 -1.57 -6.36
N GLY A 53 -9.16 -0.39 -6.18
CA GLY A 53 -10.61 -0.21 -6.02
C GLY A 53 -11.40 -0.90 -7.13
N PHE A 54 -10.97 -0.70 -8.38
CA PHE A 54 -11.56 -1.37 -9.54
C PHE A 54 -11.50 -2.92 -9.46
N LEU A 55 -10.38 -3.48 -8.97
CA LEU A 55 -10.23 -4.94 -8.84
C LEU A 55 -11.09 -5.55 -7.75
N ILE A 56 -11.36 -4.80 -6.68
CA ILE A 56 -12.17 -5.28 -5.55
C ILE A 56 -13.66 -4.94 -5.68
N GLY A 57 -14.03 -4.14 -6.69
CA GLY A 57 -15.42 -3.80 -6.98
C GLY A 57 -16.02 -2.75 -6.05
N GLU A 58 -15.20 -1.84 -5.51
CA GLU A 58 -15.65 -0.62 -4.81
C GLU A 58 -15.68 0.61 -5.73
#